data_AF-A0A2T4DE65-F1
#
_entry.id   AF-A0A2T4DE65-F1
#
_cell.length_a   1.000
_cell.length_b   1.000
_cell.length_c   1.000
_cell.angle_alpha   90.00
_cell.angle_beta   90.00
_cell.angle_gamma   90.00
#
_symmetry.space_group_name_H-M   'P 1'
#
loop_
_entity.id
_entity.type
_entity.pdbx_description
1 polymer ?
#
loop_
_entity_poly.entity_id
_entity_poly.type
_entity_poly.pdbx_seq_one_letter_code
_entity_poly.pdbx_strand_id
1 'polypeptide(L)'
;MDNSIEKGTYEIIQGRLQEQKESLLDRLKKLNEERQQIFGAVEFKLLSNVRIKTEHNCLARDIISIGSICLFGYNVRLGLKTALEINDVFSVFQFRNNEFHPLSLDIIQDATFSDELQNLYKFYRNTRFSRFYKSGTFLYMVFQLSDSPTDIKAYKWLIEDEKLTYVDSRSAAEVKFPEQHEFQWKKATRDMQRTGKNPHISIADKVF
;
A
#
# COMPACT_ATOMS: atom_id res chain seq x y z
N MET A 1 44.58 -52.35 8.32
CA MET A 1 45.36 -51.12 8.05
C MET A 1 44.70 -50.41 6.87
N ASP A 2 43.56 -49.74 7.09
CA ASP A 2 42.77 -49.11 5.99
C ASP A 2 42.21 -47.71 6.34
N ASN A 3 42.30 -47.29 7.62
CA ASN A 3 41.66 -46.05 8.11
C ASN A 3 42.43 -44.75 7.83
N SER A 4 43.66 -44.80 7.27
CA SER A 4 44.44 -43.59 6.98
C SER A 4 44.17 -43.03 5.58
N ILE A 5 43.77 -43.88 4.63
CA ILE A 5 43.52 -43.49 3.23
C ILE A 5 42.10 -42.91 3.08
N GLU A 6 41.13 -43.43 3.83
CA GLU A 6 39.76 -42.90 3.87
C GLU A 6 39.70 -41.49 4.47
N LYS A 7 40.50 -41.19 5.50
CA LYS A 7 40.60 -39.85 6.10
C LYS A 7 41.07 -38.80 5.10
N GLY A 8 42.12 -39.11 4.33
CA GLY A 8 42.63 -38.21 3.30
C GLY A 8 41.64 -37.99 2.15
N THR A 9 40.85 -39.00 1.79
CA THR A 9 39.83 -38.86 0.72
C THR A 9 38.67 -37.98 1.15
N TYR A 10 38.19 -38.15 2.39
CA TYR A 10 37.14 -37.30 2.97
C TYR A 10 37.59 -35.84 3.07
N GLU A 11 38.79 -35.59 3.59
CA GLU A 11 39.36 -34.25 3.77
C GLU A 11 39.56 -33.54 2.42
N ILE A 12 39.95 -34.27 1.36
CA ILE A 12 40.06 -33.73 -0.01
C ILE A 12 38.69 -33.36 -0.58
N ILE A 13 37.67 -34.21 -0.41
CA ILE A 13 36.31 -33.93 -0.90
C ILE A 13 35.72 -32.72 -0.14
N GLN A 14 35.95 -32.65 1.17
CA GLN A 14 35.52 -31.53 2.00
C GLN A 14 36.18 -30.21 1.56
N GLY A 15 37.48 -30.22 1.28
CA GLY A 15 38.20 -29.06 0.74
C GLY A 15 37.62 -28.58 -0.59
N ARG A 16 37.37 -29.49 -1.54
CA ARG A 16 36.77 -29.15 -2.84
C ARG A 16 35.36 -28.58 -2.71
N LEU A 17 34.53 -29.13 -1.82
CA LEU A 17 33.19 -28.59 -1.57
C LEU A 17 33.24 -27.19 -0.95
N GLN A 18 34.22 -26.93 -0.08
CA GLN A 18 34.43 -25.61 0.52
C GLN A 18 34.86 -24.58 -0.54
N GLU A 19 35.79 -24.93 -1.42
CA GLU A 19 36.20 -24.08 -2.55
C GLU A 19 35.03 -23.77 -3.51
N GLN A 20 34.22 -24.77 -3.84
CA GLN A 20 33.03 -24.58 -4.68
C GLN A 20 31.99 -23.69 -4.01
N LYS A 21 31.77 -23.86 -2.71
CA LYS A 21 30.89 -22.99 -1.90
C LYS A 21 31.37 -21.54 -1.93
N GLU A 22 32.66 -21.30 -1.72
CA GLU A 22 33.23 -19.95 -1.74
C GLU A 22 33.09 -19.31 -3.12
N SER A 23 33.39 -20.05 -4.19
CA SER A 23 33.18 -19.57 -5.56
C SER A 23 31.72 -19.24 -5.86
N LEU A 24 30.78 -20.06 -5.40
CA LEU A 24 29.35 -19.81 -5.58
C LEU A 24 28.91 -18.55 -4.81
N LEU A 25 29.36 -18.39 -3.56
CA LEU A 25 29.04 -17.22 -2.74
C LEU A 25 29.57 -15.93 -3.38
N ASP A 26 30.77 -15.96 -3.95
CA ASP A 26 31.35 -14.81 -4.64
C ASP A 26 30.54 -14.40 -5.88
N ARG A 27 30.15 -15.39 -6.71
CA ARG A 27 29.28 -15.15 -7.88
C ARG A 27 27.90 -14.62 -7.48
N LEU A 28 27.31 -15.14 -6.39
CA LEU A 28 26.04 -14.66 -5.86
C LEU A 28 26.12 -13.22 -5.35
N LYS A 29 27.21 -12.86 -4.66
CA LYS A 29 27.45 -11.48 -4.22
C LYS A 29 27.55 -10.55 -5.41
N LYS A 30 28.38 -10.89 -6.41
CA LYS A 30 28.53 -10.10 -7.63
C LYS A 30 27.21 -9.92 -8.39
N LEU A 31 26.43 -11.00 -8.54
CA LEU A 31 25.11 -10.93 -9.15
C LEU A 31 24.16 -10.02 -8.36
N ASN A 32 24.18 -10.08 -7.03
CA ASN A 32 23.35 -9.21 -6.22
C ASN A 32 23.80 -7.75 -6.29
N GLU A 33 25.10 -7.46 -6.35
CA GLU A 33 25.62 -6.10 -6.56
C GLU A 33 25.19 -5.54 -7.92
N GLU A 34 25.34 -6.31 -9.00
CA GLU A 34 24.84 -5.94 -10.33
C GLU A 34 23.32 -5.73 -10.33
N ARG A 35 22.56 -6.60 -9.64
CA ARG A 35 21.11 -6.42 -9.44
C ARG A 35 20.80 -5.13 -8.71
N GLN A 36 21.52 -4.81 -7.63
CA GLN A 36 21.31 -3.58 -6.87
C GLN A 36 21.65 -2.33 -7.70
N GLN A 37 22.65 -2.40 -8.57
CA GLN A 37 22.99 -1.30 -9.49
C GLN A 37 21.94 -1.10 -10.59
N ILE A 38 21.50 -2.18 -11.24
CA ILE A 38 20.54 -2.12 -12.36
C ILE A 38 19.14 -1.73 -11.87
N PHE A 39 18.68 -2.36 -10.79
CA PHE A 39 17.33 -2.15 -10.27
C PHE A 39 17.25 -1.00 -9.27
N GLY A 40 18.39 -0.38 -8.93
CA GLY A 40 18.47 0.67 -7.92
C GLY A 40 18.03 0.15 -6.56
N ALA A 41 18.97 -0.32 -5.75
CA ALA A 41 18.72 -0.49 -4.32
C ALA A 41 18.51 0.90 -3.71
N VAL A 42 17.29 1.41 -3.78
CA VAL A 42 16.87 2.56 -2.98
C VAL A 42 16.88 2.06 -1.53
N GLU A 43 18.01 2.28 -0.86
CA GLU A 43 18.14 1.96 0.54
C GLU A 43 17.15 2.83 1.32
N PHE A 44 16.14 2.19 1.91
CA PHE A 44 15.21 2.87 2.79
C PHE A 44 15.90 3.16 4.12
N LYS A 45 16.53 4.33 4.19
CA LYS A 45 17.08 4.85 5.44
C LYS A 45 16.04 5.71 6.15
N LEU A 46 15.82 5.47 7.43
CA LEU A 46 15.02 6.35 8.28
C LEU A 46 15.70 7.73 8.35
N LEU A 47 15.10 8.74 7.72
CA LEU A 47 15.61 10.12 7.72
C LEU A 47 15.29 10.85 9.03
N SER A 48 14.08 10.68 9.53
CA SER A 48 13.61 11.28 10.79
C SER A 48 12.47 10.47 11.39
N ASN A 49 12.26 10.64 12.69
CA ASN A 49 11.08 10.16 13.39
C ASN A 49 10.41 11.37 14.03
N VAL A 50 9.21 11.72 13.56
CA VAL A 50 8.47 12.91 13.98
C VAL A 50 7.09 12.50 14.46
N ARG A 51 6.63 13.16 15.52
CA ARG A 51 5.30 12.92 16.09
C ARG A 51 4.33 14.01 15.67
N ILE A 52 3.31 13.62 14.91
CA ILE A 52 2.17 14.49 14.60
C ILE A 52 1.31 14.64 15.86
N LYS A 53 1.02 15.88 16.25
CA LYS A 53 0.08 16.20 17.34
C LYS A 53 -1.20 16.74 16.72
N THR A 54 -2.33 16.15 17.08
CA THR A 54 -3.67 16.65 16.75
C THR A 54 -4.26 17.40 17.94
N GLU A 55 -5.17 18.35 17.69
CA GLU A 55 -5.82 19.14 18.74
C GLU A 55 -6.76 18.28 19.62
N HIS A 56 -7.35 17.25 19.03
CA HIS A 56 -8.31 16.38 19.70
C HIS A 56 -7.81 14.93 19.77
N ASN A 57 -8.31 14.19 20.77
CA ASN A 57 -8.11 12.75 20.84
C ASN A 57 -8.82 12.08 19.66
N CYS A 58 -8.04 11.48 18.78
CA CYS A 58 -8.53 10.90 17.55
C CYS A 58 -7.88 9.54 17.27
N LEU A 59 -8.55 8.76 16.43
CA LEU A 59 -8.00 7.52 15.87
C LEU A 59 -7.41 7.84 14.50
N ALA A 60 -6.09 7.83 14.42
CA ALA A 60 -5.35 7.92 13.17
C ALA A 60 -5.83 6.84 12.19
N ARG A 61 -6.09 7.22 10.94
CA ARG A 61 -6.55 6.28 9.92
C ARG A 61 -5.64 6.17 8.73
N ASP A 62 -5.29 7.31 8.14
CA ASP A 62 -4.45 7.28 6.95
C ASP A 62 -3.70 8.58 6.76
N ILE A 63 -2.65 8.53 5.96
CA ILE A 63 -1.79 9.67 5.64
C ILE A 63 -1.35 9.57 4.18
N ILE A 64 -1.39 10.69 3.47
CA ILE A 64 -0.95 10.73 2.07
C ILE A 64 -0.17 12.01 1.78
N SER A 65 0.88 11.89 0.97
CA SER A 65 1.67 13.02 0.48
C SER A 65 1.34 13.39 -0.96
N ILE A 66 1.28 14.70 -1.20
CA ILE A 66 1.11 15.35 -2.51
C ILE A 66 2.20 16.42 -2.59
N GLY A 67 3.31 16.11 -3.26
CA GLY A 67 4.50 16.95 -3.22
C GLY A 67 5.02 17.10 -1.80
N SER A 68 5.19 18.35 -1.35
CA SER A 68 5.58 18.72 0.01
C SER A 68 4.40 18.75 0.99
N ILE A 69 3.16 18.61 0.52
CA ILE A 69 1.98 18.65 1.38
C ILE A 69 1.61 17.24 1.82
N CYS A 70 1.23 17.12 3.08
CA CYS A 70 0.81 15.88 3.71
C CYS A 70 -0.60 16.06 4.28
N LEU A 71 -1.52 15.22 3.82
CA LEU A 71 -2.86 15.12 4.37
C LEU A 71 -2.91 13.98 5.36
N PHE A 72 -3.39 14.28 6.57
CA PHE A 72 -3.60 13.32 7.62
C PHE A 72 -5.10 13.18 7.91
N GLY A 73 -5.60 11.96 7.83
CA GLY A 73 -7.00 11.63 8.07
C GLY A 73 -7.16 10.83 9.36
N TYR A 74 -8.13 11.21 10.17
CA TYR A 74 -8.44 10.59 11.45
C TYR A 74 -9.93 10.61 11.72
N ASN A 75 -10.34 9.85 12.75
CA ASN A 75 -11.70 9.92 13.27
C ASN A 75 -11.67 10.43 14.70
N VAL A 76 -12.34 11.54 14.97
CA VAL A 76 -12.56 12.01 16.34
C VAL A 76 -13.70 11.23 16.98
N ARG A 77 -13.54 10.87 18.26
CA ARG A 77 -14.65 10.31 19.04
C ARG A 77 -15.57 11.46 19.42
N LEU A 78 -16.76 11.50 18.81
CA LEU A 78 -17.80 12.48 19.12
C LEU A 78 -18.09 12.46 20.63
N GLY A 79 -17.67 13.52 21.31
CA GLY A 79 -18.05 13.80 22.69
C GLY A 79 -19.36 14.57 22.71
N LEU A 80 -19.27 15.86 23.00
CA LEU A 80 -20.42 16.77 23.07
C LEU A 80 -20.76 17.45 21.73
N LYS A 81 -19.88 17.35 20.73
CA LYS A 81 -20.07 17.96 19.41
C LYS A 81 -21.14 17.18 18.64
N THR A 82 -22.17 17.88 18.15
CA THR A 82 -23.31 17.26 17.45
C THR A 82 -23.09 17.18 15.94
N ALA A 83 -22.17 18.00 15.40
CA ALA A 83 -21.83 18.04 13.98
C ALA A 83 -20.31 17.91 13.81
N LEU A 84 -19.89 17.05 12.88
CA LEU A 84 -18.50 16.97 12.43
C LEU A 84 -18.24 17.99 11.33
N GLU A 85 -17.12 18.67 11.44
CA GLU A 85 -16.57 19.58 10.44
C GLU A 85 -15.34 18.95 9.77
N ILE A 86 -14.84 19.57 8.69
CA ILE A 86 -13.65 19.10 7.98
C ILE A 86 -12.43 18.99 8.92
N ASN A 87 -12.28 19.91 9.87
CA ASN A 87 -11.19 19.91 10.85
C ASN A 87 -11.25 18.74 11.85
N ASP A 88 -12.41 18.08 11.99
CA ASP A 88 -12.57 16.94 12.88
C ASP A 88 -12.18 15.63 12.19
N VAL A 89 -11.87 15.68 10.89
CA VAL A 89 -11.53 14.50 10.07
C VAL A 89 -10.15 14.63 9.45
N PHE A 90 -9.74 15.85 9.09
CA PHE A 90 -8.51 16.09 8.36
C PHE A 90 -7.62 17.14 9.03
N SER A 91 -6.32 16.95 8.91
CA SER A 91 -5.28 17.94 9.17
C SER A 91 -4.31 17.99 8.01
N VAL A 92 -3.81 19.18 7.71
CA VAL A 92 -2.84 19.41 6.63
C VAL A 92 -1.51 19.79 7.25
N PHE A 93 -0.43 19.25 6.70
CA PHE A 93 0.93 19.58 7.10
C PHE A 93 1.78 19.86 5.86
N GLN A 94 2.74 20.77 5.98
CA GLN A 94 3.87 20.86 5.07
C GLN A 94 5.02 20.02 5.61
N PHE A 95 5.58 19.16 4.77
CA PHE A 95 6.80 18.44 5.07
C PHE A 95 7.99 19.26 4.57
N ARG A 96 8.77 19.80 5.51
CA ARG A 96 9.98 20.58 5.23
C ARG A 96 11.03 20.28 6.28
N ASN A 97 12.30 20.23 5.89
CA ASN A 97 13.43 19.98 6.80
C ASN A 97 13.26 18.71 7.67
N ASN A 98 12.67 17.66 7.08
CA ASN A 98 12.35 16.40 7.77
C ASN A 98 11.37 16.52 8.95
N GLU A 99 10.59 17.61 9.02
CA GLU A 99 9.55 17.87 10.01
C GLU A 99 8.18 18.17 9.38
N PHE A 100 7.11 17.98 10.16
CA PHE A 100 5.75 18.31 9.77
C PHE A 100 5.33 19.64 10.40
N HIS A 101 5.05 20.63 9.56
CA HIS A 101 4.55 21.94 9.98
C HIS A 101 3.05 22.03 9.69
N PRO A 102 2.18 22.31 10.67
CA PRO A 102 0.75 22.47 10.41
C PRO A 102 0.47 23.54 9.35
N LEU A 103 -0.43 23.24 8.43
CA LEU A 103 -0.95 24.15 7.42
C LEU A 103 -2.47 24.30 7.60
N SER A 104 -3.02 25.38 7.04
CA SER A 104 -4.47 25.55 6.97
C SER A 104 -5.13 24.48 6.08
N LEU A 105 -6.41 24.24 6.33
CA LEU A 105 -7.24 23.32 5.56
C LEU A 105 -7.67 23.90 4.20
N ASP A 106 -7.27 25.12 3.87
CA ASP A 106 -7.64 25.85 2.65
C ASP A 106 -7.44 25.02 1.37
N ILE A 107 -6.43 24.15 1.35
CA ILE A 107 -6.14 23.26 0.21
C ILE A 107 -7.29 22.26 -0.09
N ILE A 108 -8.04 21.85 0.93
CA ILE A 108 -9.18 20.95 0.82
C ILE A 108 -10.49 21.64 1.19
N GLN A 109 -10.47 22.97 1.26
CA GLN A 109 -11.66 23.75 1.58
C GLN A 109 -12.43 24.07 0.30
N ASP A 110 -13.51 23.33 0.09
CA ASP A 110 -14.48 23.58 -0.96
C ASP A 110 -15.89 23.60 -0.35
N ALA A 111 -16.73 24.56 -0.75
CA ALA A 111 -18.06 24.73 -0.18
C ALA A 111 -18.97 23.53 -0.48
N THR A 112 -18.92 23.01 -1.71
CA THR A 112 -19.72 21.85 -2.13
C THR A 112 -19.29 20.61 -1.36
N PHE A 113 -17.98 20.39 -1.24
CA PHE A 113 -17.44 19.29 -0.43
C PHE A 113 -17.86 19.40 1.04
N SER A 114 -17.79 20.60 1.62
CA SER A 114 -18.15 20.84 3.02
C SER A 114 -19.62 20.49 3.29
N ASP A 115 -20.52 20.95 2.42
CA ASP A 115 -21.96 20.68 2.51
C ASP A 115 -22.26 19.18 2.33
N GLU A 116 -21.63 18.54 1.35
CA GLU A 116 -21.82 17.11 1.12
C GLU A 116 -21.27 16.25 2.27
N LEU A 117 -20.13 16.62 2.85
CA LEU A 117 -19.55 15.95 4.01
C LEU A 117 -20.46 16.10 5.25
N GLN A 118 -21.00 17.29 5.49
CA GLN A 118 -21.92 17.52 6.60
C GLN A 118 -23.21 16.69 6.42
N ASN A 119 -23.74 16.63 5.20
CA ASN A 119 -24.87 15.78 4.87
C ASN A 119 -24.56 14.29 5.09
N LEU A 120 -23.34 13.84 4.75
CA LEU A 120 -22.92 12.45 4.98
C LEU A 120 -23.06 12.05 6.45
N TYR A 121 -22.51 12.87 7.35
CA TYR A 121 -22.61 12.61 8.80
C TYR A 121 -24.03 12.76 9.34
N LYS A 122 -24.86 13.60 8.73
CA LYS A 122 -26.27 13.76 9.11
C LYS A 122 -27.11 12.53 8.76
N PHE A 123 -26.91 11.95 7.58
CA PHE A 123 -27.73 10.83 7.09
C PHE A 123 -27.20 9.46 7.51
N TYR A 124 -25.88 9.32 7.68
CA TYR A 124 -25.23 8.03 7.97
C TYR A 124 -24.49 8.10 9.31
N ARG A 125 -25.11 7.58 10.36
CA ARG A 125 -24.57 7.63 11.75
C ARG A 125 -23.25 6.89 11.94
N ASN A 126 -23.00 5.85 11.14
CA ASN A 126 -21.78 5.04 11.24
C ASN A 126 -20.69 5.53 10.27
N THR A 127 -20.83 6.76 9.75
CA THR A 127 -19.83 7.36 8.85
C THR A 127 -18.50 7.47 9.55
N ARG A 128 -17.46 6.91 8.94
CA ARG A 128 -16.07 7.07 9.37
C ARG A 128 -15.17 7.26 8.17
N PHE A 129 -14.16 8.11 8.32
CA PHE A 129 -13.08 8.17 7.35
C PHE A 129 -12.33 6.83 7.37
N SER A 130 -12.13 6.27 6.18
CA SER A 130 -11.51 4.96 5.99
C SER A 130 -10.06 5.10 5.56
N ARG A 131 -9.83 5.74 4.40
CA ARG A 131 -8.51 5.89 3.78
C ARG A 131 -8.49 6.94 2.69
N PHE A 132 -7.29 7.35 2.31
CA PHE A 132 -7.01 7.98 1.03
C PHE A 132 -6.80 6.89 -0.03
N TYR A 133 -7.27 7.15 -1.24
CA TYR A 133 -6.97 6.31 -2.39
C TYR A 133 -6.49 7.20 -3.53
N LYS A 134 -5.31 6.93 -4.07
CA LYS A 134 -4.75 7.70 -5.18
C LYS A 134 -4.71 6.83 -6.42
N SER A 135 -5.24 7.36 -7.53
CA SER A 135 -5.21 6.71 -8.83
C SER A 135 -4.89 7.74 -9.90
N GLY A 136 -3.70 7.64 -10.50
CA GLY A 136 -3.18 8.64 -11.43
C GLY A 136 -3.10 10.03 -10.79
N THR A 137 -3.74 11.01 -11.43
CA THR A 137 -3.84 12.40 -10.98
C THR A 137 -5.03 12.65 -10.05
N PHE A 138 -5.77 11.62 -9.63
CA PHE A 138 -6.91 11.77 -8.74
C PHE A 138 -6.62 11.24 -7.34
N LEU A 139 -7.08 12.00 -6.35
CA LEU A 139 -7.18 11.61 -4.96
C LEU A 139 -8.65 11.35 -4.61
N TYR A 140 -8.90 10.29 -3.85
CA TYR A 140 -10.19 9.95 -3.31
C TYR A 140 -10.11 9.94 -1.79
N MET A 141 -10.96 10.72 -1.15
CA MET A 141 -11.19 10.64 0.29
C MET A 141 -12.34 9.68 0.54
N VAL A 142 -12.03 8.50 1.08
CA VAL A 142 -12.98 7.39 1.17
C VAL A 142 -13.56 7.32 2.58
N PHE A 143 -14.88 7.36 2.66
CA PHE A 143 -15.67 7.20 3.86
C PHE A 143 -16.44 5.89 3.81
N GLN A 144 -16.49 5.18 4.92
CA GLN A 144 -17.31 4.01 5.09
C GLN A 144 -18.63 4.42 5.75
N LEU A 145 -19.77 3.99 5.22
CA LEU A 145 -21.10 4.43 5.65
C LEU A 145 -21.76 3.49 6.67
N SER A 146 -21.36 2.23 6.65
CA SER A 146 -21.83 1.17 7.55
C SER A 146 -20.67 0.30 8.02
N ASP A 147 -20.95 -0.82 8.68
CA ASP A 147 -19.89 -1.78 9.06
C ASP A 147 -19.35 -2.57 7.86
N SER A 148 -20.04 -2.56 6.73
CA SER A 148 -19.56 -3.20 5.51
C SER A 148 -18.44 -2.39 4.85
N PRO A 149 -17.27 -2.98 4.55
CA PRO A 149 -16.16 -2.26 3.90
C PRO A 149 -16.43 -1.92 2.43
N THR A 150 -17.47 -2.50 1.83
CA THR A 150 -17.89 -2.21 0.45
C THR A 150 -18.86 -1.04 0.35
N ASP A 151 -19.50 -0.68 1.46
CA ASP A 151 -20.45 0.43 1.52
C ASP A 151 -19.71 1.74 1.79
N ILE A 152 -19.29 2.37 0.70
CA ILE A 152 -18.40 3.52 0.72
C ILE A 152 -18.97 4.72 -0.04
N LYS A 153 -18.60 5.90 0.44
CA LYS A 153 -18.70 7.18 -0.27
C LYS A 153 -17.28 7.66 -0.55
N ALA A 154 -17.02 8.13 -1.78
CA ALA A 154 -15.72 8.67 -2.15
C ALA A 154 -15.89 10.09 -2.67
N TYR A 155 -15.09 11.01 -2.15
CA TYR A 155 -14.96 12.37 -2.65
C TYR A 155 -13.73 12.46 -3.53
N LYS A 156 -13.93 12.76 -4.80
CA LYS A 156 -12.90 12.80 -5.84
C LYS A 156 -12.31 14.20 -5.92
N TRP A 157 -11.00 14.26 -5.94
CA TRP A 157 -10.19 15.46 -6.05
C TRP A 157 -9.18 15.29 -7.18
N LEU A 158 -9.02 16.31 -8.01
CA LEU A 158 -7.96 16.40 -8.99
C LEU A 158 -6.70 16.96 -8.32
N ILE A 159 -5.57 16.31 -8.55
CA ILE A 159 -4.25 16.76 -8.14
C ILE A 159 -3.61 17.51 -9.31
N GLU A 160 -3.36 18.79 -9.14
CA GLU A 160 -2.58 19.64 -10.05
C GLU A 160 -1.40 20.19 -9.25
N ASP A 161 -0.22 19.59 -9.43
CA ASP A 161 0.97 19.83 -8.62
C ASP A 161 0.72 19.62 -7.11
N GLU A 162 0.73 20.69 -6.32
CA GLU A 162 0.42 20.70 -4.89
C GLU A 162 -0.99 21.26 -4.60
N LYS A 163 -1.83 21.44 -5.61
CA LYS A 163 -3.21 21.92 -5.46
C LYS A 163 -4.20 20.77 -5.60
N LEU A 164 -5.22 20.80 -4.75
CA LEU A 164 -6.37 19.90 -4.82
C LEU A 164 -7.60 20.68 -5.27
N THR A 165 -8.27 20.17 -6.30
CA THR A 165 -9.53 20.73 -6.81
C THR A 165 -10.62 19.69 -6.65
N TYR A 166 -11.71 20.04 -5.95
CA TYR A 166 -12.84 19.13 -5.77
C TYR A 166 -13.53 18.85 -7.12
N VAL A 167 -13.87 17.59 -7.38
CA VAL A 167 -14.49 17.15 -8.64
C VAL A 167 -15.93 16.71 -8.42
N ASP A 168 -16.15 15.64 -7.65
CA ASP A 168 -17.49 15.09 -7.37
C ASP A 168 -17.46 14.07 -6.22
N SER A 169 -18.64 13.60 -5.81
CA SER A 169 -18.80 12.54 -4.80
C SER A 169 -19.46 11.24 -5.31
N ARG A 170 -19.44 11.01 -6.62
CA ARG A 170 -20.14 9.88 -7.28
C ARG A 170 -19.17 8.82 -7.81
N SER A 171 -17.87 9.09 -7.78
CA SER A 171 -16.82 8.18 -8.25
C SER A 171 -16.40 7.07 -7.27
N ALA A 172 -17.29 6.59 -6.41
CA ALA A 172 -16.98 5.47 -5.50
C ALA A 172 -16.59 4.18 -6.25
N ALA A 173 -17.16 3.95 -7.44
CA ALA A 173 -16.84 2.79 -8.28
C ALA A 173 -15.41 2.80 -8.87
N GLU A 174 -14.74 3.96 -8.85
CA GLU A 174 -13.34 4.10 -9.28
C GLU A 174 -12.36 3.66 -8.17
N VAL A 175 -12.82 3.58 -6.92
CA VAL A 175 -12.03 3.11 -5.77
C VAL A 175 -12.00 1.59 -5.77
N LYS A 176 -11.01 1.03 -6.45
CA LYS A 176 -10.82 -0.42 -6.55
C LYS A 176 -9.60 -0.88 -5.79
N PHE A 177 -9.69 -2.07 -5.23
CA PHE A 177 -8.50 -2.75 -4.73
C PHE A 177 -7.59 -3.10 -5.92
N PRO A 178 -6.26 -3.00 -5.74
CA PRO A 178 -5.36 -3.55 -6.74
C PRO A 178 -5.64 -5.04 -6.90
N GLU A 179 -5.42 -5.55 -8.12
CA GLU A 179 -5.47 -6.99 -8.36
C GLU A 179 -4.50 -7.68 -7.39
N GLN A 180 -5.01 -8.65 -6.64
CA GLN A 180 -4.21 -9.37 -5.64
C GLN A 180 -3.03 -10.14 -6.29
N HIS A 181 -3.16 -10.46 -7.57
CA HIS A 181 -2.21 -11.25 -8.33
C HIS A 181 -1.87 -10.55 -9.64
N GLU A 182 -0.61 -10.61 -10.03
CA GLU A 182 -0.13 -10.15 -11.35
C GLU A 182 -0.55 -11.08 -12.51
N PHE A 183 -1.32 -12.12 -12.20
CA PHE A 183 -1.82 -13.10 -13.15
C PHE A 183 -3.31 -13.33 -12.95
N GLN A 184 -4.00 -13.58 -14.06
CA GLN A 184 -5.40 -13.94 -14.02
C GLN A 184 -5.54 -15.43 -13.74
N TRP A 185 -6.32 -15.76 -12.71
CA TRP A 185 -6.74 -17.13 -12.46
C TRP A 185 -7.60 -17.62 -13.63
N LYS A 186 -7.09 -18.58 -14.38
CA LYS A 186 -7.84 -19.28 -15.42
C LYS A 186 -8.38 -20.58 -14.84
N LYS A 187 -9.71 -20.72 -14.83
CA LYS A 187 -10.35 -21.96 -14.40
C LYS A 187 -10.02 -23.07 -15.41
N ALA A 188 -9.57 -24.23 -14.92
CA ALA A 188 -9.35 -25.39 -15.77
C ALA A 188 -10.67 -25.82 -16.42
N THR A 189 -10.67 -25.91 -17.74
CA THR A 189 -11.84 -26.31 -18.54
C THR A 189 -11.85 -27.81 -18.80
N ARG A 190 -12.95 -28.34 -19.31
CA ARG A 190 -13.14 -29.79 -19.50
C ARG A 190 -12.16 -30.39 -20.51
N ASP A 191 -11.80 -29.63 -21.54
CA ASP A 191 -10.80 -29.95 -22.57
C ASP A 191 -9.37 -30.06 -22.02
N MET A 192 -9.09 -29.43 -20.87
CA MET A 192 -7.81 -29.58 -20.16
C MET A 192 -7.73 -30.89 -19.35
N GLN A 193 -8.85 -31.58 -19.14
CA GLN A 193 -8.86 -32.84 -18.38
C GLN A 193 -8.50 -34.01 -19.29
N ARG A 194 -7.48 -34.78 -18.90
CA ARG A 194 -7.09 -36.01 -19.59
C ARG A 194 -7.64 -37.20 -18.81
N THR A 195 -8.46 -38.00 -19.48
CA THR A 195 -8.98 -39.27 -18.96
C THR A 195 -8.09 -40.42 -19.39
N GLY A 196 -7.98 -41.47 -18.57
CA GLY A 196 -7.11 -42.61 -18.84
C GLY A 196 -6.54 -43.22 -17.56
N LYS A 197 -5.45 -44.00 -17.70
CA LYS A 197 -4.82 -44.73 -16.58
C LYS A 197 -4.28 -43.81 -15.48
N ASN A 198 -3.80 -42.61 -15.84
CA ASN A 198 -3.34 -41.57 -14.91
C ASN A 198 -4.09 -40.25 -15.22
N PRO A 199 -5.31 -40.06 -14.66
CA PRO A 199 -6.08 -38.84 -14.87
C PRO A 199 -5.33 -37.61 -14.35
N HIS A 200 -5.23 -36.56 -15.17
CA HIS A 200 -4.55 -35.31 -14.82
C HIS A 200 -5.13 -34.11 -15.59
N ILE A 201 -4.77 -32.90 -15.17
CA ILE A 201 -5.15 -31.65 -15.85
C ILE A 201 -3.93 -31.16 -16.64
N SER A 202 -4.07 -31.10 -17.97
CA SER A 202 -3.05 -30.54 -18.86
C SER A 202 -3.28 -29.05 -19.04
N ILE A 203 -2.33 -28.24 -18.55
CA ILE A 203 -2.36 -26.78 -18.67
C ILE A 203 -1.31 -26.40 -19.72
N ALA A 204 -1.75 -25.78 -20.83
CA ALA A 204 -0.89 -25.37 -21.94
C ALA A 204 0.08 -26.49 -22.42
N ASP A 205 -0.47 -27.69 -22.61
CA ASP A 205 0.23 -28.89 -23.08
C ASP A 205 1.41 -29.34 -22.20
N LYS A 206 1.44 -28.90 -20.94
CA LYS A 206 2.35 -29.42 -19.91
C LYS A 206 1.59 -30.32 -18.93
N VAL A 207 2.27 -31.38 -18.47
CA VAL A 207 1.75 -32.32 -17.48
C VAL A 207 2.09 -31.78 -16.08
N PHE A 208 1.09 -31.67 -15.22
CA PHE A 208 1.20 -31.32 -13.80
C PHE A 208 0.50 -32.38 -12.96
#